data_AF-A0A9C6T269-F1
#
_entry.id   AF-A0A9C6T269-F1
#
_cell.length_a   1.000
_cell.length_b   1.000
_cell.length_c   1.000
_cell.angle_alpha   90.00
_cell.angle_beta   90.00
_cell.angle_gamma   90.00
#
_symmetry.space_group_name_H-M   'P 1'
#
loop_
_entity.id
_entity.type
_entity.pdbx_description
1 polymer ?
#
loop_
_entity_poly.entity_id
_entity_poly.type
_entity_poly.pdbx_seq_one_letter_code
_entity_poly.pdbx_strand_id
1 'polypeptide(L)'
;MAKGEVDAQQELEDAFEAKDLDGFKRAITRGAQPNLSSKRDDDNQMTIFEKALSTRGRRTFIEACLNAGCDPNYVNPNLNKAAIHYTIDSWRTHNLSELVNRPNVKVDVDRKYEGETALSR
;
A
#
# COMPACT_ATOMS: atom_id res chain seq x y z
N MET A 1 12.24 19.20 -4.59
CA MET A 1 12.36 18.18 -3.54
C MET A 1 13.46 18.64 -2.60
N ALA A 2 13.09 19.09 -1.40
CA ALA A 2 14.01 19.47 -0.35
C ALA A 2 14.79 18.23 0.14
N LYS A 3 16.04 18.43 0.54
CA LYS A 3 16.96 17.36 0.97
C LYS A 3 16.41 16.49 2.14
N GLY A 4 15.45 17.01 2.91
CA GLY A 4 14.76 16.25 3.97
C GLY A 4 13.63 15.33 3.51
N GLU A 5 13.04 15.55 2.34
CA GLU A 5 11.96 14.69 1.80
C GLU A 5 12.50 13.35 1.28
N VAL A 6 13.71 13.37 0.70
CA VAL A 6 14.40 12.16 0.22
C VAL A 6 14.85 11.28 1.40
N ASP A 7 15.26 11.90 2.50
CA ASP A 7 15.62 11.22 3.75
C ASP A 7 14.39 10.53 4.36
N ALA A 8 13.26 11.24 4.45
CA ALA A 8 12.02 10.71 4.99
C ALA A 8 11.45 9.55 4.15
N GLN A 9 11.52 9.63 2.81
CA GLN A 9 11.08 8.53 1.96
C GLN A 9 11.94 7.29 2.16
N GLN A 10 13.26 7.45 2.28
CA GLN A 10 14.16 6.34 2.55
C GLN A 10 13.86 5.69 3.90
N GLU A 11 13.68 6.50 4.95
CA GLU A 11 13.30 6.03 6.28
C GLU A 11 11.98 5.25 6.27
N LEU A 12 11.03 5.64 5.43
CA LEU A 12 9.76 4.93 5.28
C LEU A 12 9.96 3.51 4.75
N GLU A 13 10.81 3.36 3.73
CA GLU A 13 11.15 2.07 3.12
C GLU A 13 11.89 1.18 4.12
N ASP A 14 12.96 1.69 4.74
CA ASP A 14 13.74 0.97 5.74
C ASP A 14 12.87 0.53 6.94
N ALA A 15 11.98 1.40 7.43
CA ALA A 15 11.08 1.07 8.52
C ALA A 15 10.06 -0.03 8.13
N PHE A 16 9.58 -0.02 6.89
CA PHE A 16 8.70 -1.07 6.38
C PHE A 16 9.43 -2.42 6.34
N GLU A 17 10.67 -2.45 5.81
CA GLU A 17 11.50 -3.66 5.75
C GLU A 17 11.83 -4.19 7.15
N ALA A 18 12.25 -3.31 8.06
CA ALA A 18 12.58 -3.63 9.45
C ALA A 18 11.36 -4.00 10.32
N LYS A 19 10.14 -3.87 9.80
CA LYS A 19 8.88 -4.03 10.56
C LYS A 19 8.72 -3.05 11.72
N ASP A 20 9.35 -1.88 11.60
CA ASP A 20 9.29 -0.82 12.60
C ASP A 20 8.11 0.13 12.33
N LEU A 21 6.97 -0.12 12.99
CA LEU A 21 5.77 0.69 12.79
C LEU A 21 5.95 2.13 13.32
N ASP A 22 6.75 2.33 14.35
CA ASP A 22 6.97 3.67 14.93
C ASP A 22 7.79 4.54 13.97
N GLY A 23 8.93 4.03 13.49
CA GLY A 23 9.72 4.67 12.44
C GLY A 23 8.91 4.94 11.18
N PHE A 24 8.05 4.01 10.79
CA PHE A 24 7.17 4.18 9.63
C PHE A 24 6.23 5.38 9.80
N LYS A 25 5.57 5.50 10.96
CA LYS A 25 4.69 6.65 11.25
C LYS A 25 5.46 7.96 11.35
N ARG A 26 6.67 7.93 11.93
CA ARG A 26 7.56 9.10 12.00
C ARG A 26 7.96 9.58 10.61
N ALA A 27 8.33 8.67 9.72
CA ALA A 27 8.68 8.99 8.34
C ALA A 27 7.50 9.67 7.60
N ILE A 28 6.28 9.13 7.73
CA ILE A 28 5.06 9.76 7.18
C ILE A 28 4.88 11.17 7.74
N THR A 29 5.03 11.33 9.06
CA THR A 29 4.90 12.65 9.73
C THR A 29 5.95 13.64 9.24
N ARG A 30 7.13 13.18 8.82
CA ARG A 30 8.19 13.98 8.21
C ARG A 30 7.95 14.29 6.72
N GLY A 31 6.82 13.84 6.16
CA GLY A 31 6.43 14.10 4.77
C GLY A 31 6.71 12.95 3.80
N ALA A 32 7.13 11.77 4.29
CA ALA A 32 7.22 10.59 3.44
C ALA A 32 5.84 10.17 2.94
N GLN A 33 5.78 9.70 1.70
CA GLN A 33 4.54 9.39 1.02
C GLN A 33 4.49 7.89 0.68
N PRO A 34 3.61 7.11 1.33
CA PRO A 34 3.51 5.66 1.09
C PRO A 34 2.92 5.29 -0.28
N ASN A 35 2.34 6.25 -0.99
CA ASN A 35 1.84 6.13 -2.37
C ASN A 35 2.87 6.56 -3.43
N LEU A 36 4.09 6.95 -3.05
CA LEU A 36 5.15 7.16 -4.02
C LEU A 36 5.76 5.81 -4.42
N SER A 37 5.96 5.64 -5.72
CA SER A 37 6.71 4.51 -6.27
C SER A 37 8.13 4.58 -5.73
N SER A 38 8.62 3.48 -5.16
CA SER A 38 10.03 3.42 -4.79
C SER A 38 10.87 3.49 -6.07
N LYS A 39 11.79 4.45 -6.12
CA LYS A 39 12.78 4.54 -7.21
C LYS A 39 13.84 3.45 -7.14
N ARG A 40 13.90 2.68 -6.04
CA ARG A 40 14.90 1.60 -5.86
C ARG A 40 14.50 0.30 -6.53
N ASP A 41 13.21 0.08 -6.72
CA ASP A 41 12.66 -1.07 -7.43
C ASP A 41 12.32 -0.66 -8.88
N ASP A 42 13.33 -0.58 -9.74
CA ASP A 42 13.12 -0.37 -11.18
C ASP A 42 12.22 -1.50 -11.77
N ASP A 43 12.33 -2.69 -11.19
CA ASP A 43 11.58 -3.89 -11.60
C ASP A 43 10.16 -3.95 -11.03
N ASN A 44 9.95 -3.47 -9.79
CA ASN A 44 8.76 -3.85 -9.04
C ASN A 44 7.63 -2.83 -9.06
N GLN A 45 7.82 -1.61 -9.60
CA GLN A 45 6.82 -0.56 -9.90
C GLN A 45 5.79 -0.22 -8.78
N MET A 46 5.89 -0.84 -7.61
CA MET A 46 4.96 -0.82 -6.51
C MET A 46 5.36 0.27 -5.51
N THR A 47 4.34 0.94 -5.03
CA THR A 47 4.40 1.83 -3.88
C THR A 47 4.54 1.03 -2.57
N ILE A 48 4.91 1.70 -1.48
CA ILE A 48 4.96 1.07 -0.16
C ILE A 48 3.57 0.58 0.27
N PHE A 49 2.52 1.31 -0.08
CA PHE A 49 1.14 0.87 0.17
C PHE A 49 0.83 -0.45 -0.54
N GLU A 50 1.18 -0.61 -1.81
CA GLU A 50 0.98 -1.85 -2.57
C GLU A 50 1.85 -3.00 -2.04
N LYS A 51 3.09 -2.72 -1.64
CA LYS A 51 3.96 -3.69 -0.95
C LYS A 51 3.31 -4.15 0.36
N ALA A 52 2.71 -3.25 1.14
CA ALA A 52 2.03 -3.58 2.38
C ALA A 52 0.82 -4.50 2.14
N LEU A 53 0.01 -4.19 1.12
CA LEU A 53 -1.13 -5.03 0.70
C LEU A 53 -0.67 -6.41 0.22
N SER A 54 0.45 -6.45 -0.50
CA SER A 54 1.09 -7.67 -1.00
C SER A 54 1.96 -8.40 0.02
N THR A 55 2.03 -7.97 1.29
CA THR A 55 2.88 -8.59 2.32
C THR A 55 2.07 -9.07 3.53
N ARG A 56 2.41 -10.26 4.07
CA ARG A 56 1.58 -10.93 5.08
C ARG A 56 1.89 -10.32 6.43
N GLY A 57 0.86 -10.08 7.26
CA GLY A 57 1.03 -9.52 8.59
C GLY A 57 1.41 -8.04 8.62
N ARG A 58 1.18 -7.31 7.52
CA ARG A 58 1.42 -5.86 7.42
C ARG A 58 0.18 -5.01 7.64
N ARG A 59 -0.84 -5.57 8.30
CA ARG A 59 -2.09 -4.91 8.67
C ARG A 59 -1.87 -3.50 9.18
N THR A 60 -1.10 -3.33 10.25
CA THR A 60 -0.86 -2.03 10.89
C THR A 60 -0.17 -1.00 9.97
N PHE A 61 0.60 -1.45 8.98
CA PHE A 61 1.21 -0.60 7.97
C PHE A 61 0.19 -0.17 6.91
N ILE A 62 -0.71 -1.07 6.49
CA ILE A 62 -1.84 -0.74 5.60
C ILE A 62 -2.70 0.35 6.27
N GLU A 63 -2.99 0.21 7.57
CA GLU A 63 -3.73 1.21 8.32
C GLU A 63 -3.02 2.57 8.35
N ALA A 64 -1.71 2.57 8.59
CA ALA A 64 -0.91 3.79 8.58
C ALA A 64 -0.92 4.47 7.20
N CYS A 65 -0.86 3.70 6.11
CA CYS A 65 -0.93 4.22 4.75
C CYS A 65 -2.30 4.84 4.45
N LEU A 66 -3.39 4.17 4.81
CA LEU A 66 -4.76 4.71 4.63
C LEU A 66 -4.96 5.99 5.44
N ASN A 67 -4.48 6.03 6.69
CA ASN A 67 -4.51 7.25 7.51
C ASN A 67 -3.64 8.38 6.95
N ALA A 68 -2.60 8.06 6.17
CA ALA A 68 -1.78 9.02 5.46
C ALA A 68 -2.41 9.52 4.14
N GLY A 69 -3.62 9.04 3.80
CA GLY A 69 -4.35 9.47 2.60
C GLY A 69 -4.13 8.59 1.36
N CYS A 70 -3.57 7.38 1.50
CA CYS A 70 -3.54 6.43 0.38
C CYS A 70 -4.96 6.09 -0.08
N ASP A 71 -5.21 6.24 -1.38
CA ASP A 71 -6.47 5.83 -1.99
C ASP A 71 -6.42 4.33 -2.32
N PRO A 72 -7.29 3.49 -1.71
CA PRO A 72 -7.38 2.07 -2.05
C PRO A 72 -7.86 1.81 -3.49
N ASN A 73 -8.51 2.78 -4.13
CA ASN A 73 -8.97 2.66 -5.52
C ASN A 73 -7.94 3.18 -6.51
N TYR A 74 -6.81 3.71 -6.04
CA TYR A 74 -5.72 4.09 -6.91
C TYR A 74 -5.28 2.89 -7.75
N VAL A 75 -5.18 3.13 -9.05
CA VAL A 75 -4.75 2.14 -10.02
C VAL A 75 -3.34 2.49 -10.40
N ASN A 76 -2.42 1.61 -10.07
CA ASN A 76 -1.06 1.76 -10.52
C ASN A 76 -1.02 1.63 -12.05
N PRO A 77 -0.67 2.69 -12.79
CA PRO A 77 -0.73 2.69 -14.25
C PRO A 77 0.28 1.73 -14.88
N ASN A 78 1.36 1.41 -14.18
CA ASN A 78 2.40 0.49 -14.67
C ASN A 78 1.96 -0.98 -14.53
N LEU A 79 1.18 -1.29 -13.50
CA LEU A 79 0.74 -2.66 -13.19
C LEU A 79 -0.71 -2.92 -13.55
N ASN A 80 -1.48 -1.87 -13.87
CA ASN A 80 -2.93 -1.87 -14.02
C ASN A 80 -3.68 -2.53 -12.84
N LYS A 81 -3.10 -2.44 -11.63
CA LYS A 81 -3.62 -3.04 -10.39
C LYS A 81 -4.06 -1.98 -9.39
N ALA A 82 -5.17 -2.24 -8.70
CA ALA A 82 -5.64 -1.46 -7.57
C ALA A 82 -5.39 -2.21 -6.27
N ALA A 83 -5.55 -1.54 -5.12
CA ALA A 83 -5.27 -2.13 -3.80
C ALA A 83 -5.94 -3.51 -3.62
N ILE A 84 -7.19 -3.61 -4.08
CA ILE A 84 -7.98 -4.82 -3.97
C ILE A 84 -7.35 -6.01 -4.69
N HIS A 85 -6.73 -5.81 -5.86
CA HIS A 85 -6.09 -6.89 -6.63
C HIS A 85 -4.88 -7.51 -5.91
N TYR A 86 -4.22 -6.76 -5.01
CA TYR A 86 -3.10 -7.27 -4.20
C TYR A 86 -3.54 -8.10 -2.98
N THR A 87 -4.82 -8.01 -2.60
CA THR A 87 -5.34 -8.64 -1.37
C THR A 87 -5.94 -10.04 -1.58
N ILE A 88 -5.96 -10.54 -2.81
CA ILE A 88 -6.81 -11.66 -3.25
C ILE A 88 -6.03 -12.91 -3.61
N ASP A 89 -4.72 -12.80 -3.73
CA ASP A 89 -3.87 -13.98 -3.77
C ASP A 89 -4.09 -14.78 -2.48
N SER A 90 -4.51 -16.04 -2.62
CA SER A 90 -5.33 -16.84 -1.67
C SER A 90 -4.77 -17.02 -0.25
N TRP A 91 -3.62 -16.44 0.06
CA TRP A 91 -3.00 -16.39 1.39
C TRP A 91 -3.27 -15.11 2.20
N ARG A 92 -4.03 -14.14 1.66
CA ARG A 92 -4.06 -12.75 2.17
C ARG A 92 -5.43 -12.21 2.62
N THR A 93 -6.37 -13.10 2.95
CA THR A 93 -7.73 -12.75 3.43
C THR A 93 -7.77 -11.74 4.59
N HIS A 94 -6.73 -11.69 5.44
CA HIS A 94 -6.67 -10.73 6.54
C HIS A 94 -6.41 -9.28 6.08
N ASN A 95 -5.71 -9.07 4.96
CA ASN A 95 -5.46 -7.73 4.42
C ASN A 95 -6.71 -7.18 3.72
N LEU A 96 -7.50 -8.06 3.07
CA LEU A 96 -8.78 -7.70 2.45
C LEU A 96 -9.80 -7.21 3.49
N SER A 97 -9.90 -7.91 4.63
CA SER A 97 -10.79 -7.52 5.73
C SER A 97 -10.53 -6.11 6.24
N GLU A 98 -9.28 -5.65 6.21
CA GLU A 98 -8.91 -4.31 6.67
C GLU A 98 -9.24 -3.21 5.68
N LEU A 99 -9.20 -3.54 4.39
CA LEU A 99 -9.57 -2.63 3.32
C LEU A 99 -11.10 -2.46 3.28
N VAL A 100 -11.84 -3.57 3.43
CA VAL A 100 -13.31 -3.62 3.24
C VAL A 100 -14.10 -3.29 4.51
N ASN A 101 -13.63 -3.66 5.71
CA ASN A 101 -14.38 -3.38 6.96
C ASN A 101 -14.19 -1.96 7.50
N ARG A 102 -13.46 -1.08 6.81
CA ARG A 102 -13.29 0.30 7.25
C ARG A 102 -14.50 1.14 6.80
N PRO A 103 -15.28 1.73 7.73
CA PRO A 103 -16.49 2.48 7.38
C PRO A 103 -16.23 3.70 6.49
N ASN A 104 -15.01 4.24 6.50
CA ASN A 104 -14.64 5.44 5.75
C ASN A 104 -13.86 5.11 4.46
N VAL A 105 -13.64 3.83 4.14
CA VAL A 105 -12.85 3.38 3.00
C VAL A 105 -13.80 2.67 2.05
N LYS A 106 -14.25 3.38 1.01
CA LYS A 106 -15.03 2.77 -0.06
C LYS A 106 -14.08 2.13 -1.06
N VAL A 107 -14.02 0.81 -1.07
CA VAL A 107 -13.25 0.04 -2.05
C VAL A 107 -14.19 -0.43 -3.16
N ASP A 108 -13.80 -0.23 -4.41
CA ASP A 108 -14.49 -0.79 -5.56
C ASP A 108 -14.22 -2.30 -5.66
N VAL A 109 -15.13 -3.10 -5.10
CA VAL A 109 -15.00 -4.57 -5.05
C VAL A 109 -15.30 -5.27 -6.37
N ASP A 110 -16.02 -4.59 -7.27
CA ASP A 110 -16.37 -5.09 -8.59
C ASP A 110 -15.33 -4.71 -9.65
N ARG A 111 -14.23 -4.08 -9.24
CA ARG A 111 -13.15 -3.71 -10.14
C ARG A 111 -12.58 -4.96 -10.81
N LYS A 112 -12.56 -4.94 -12.14
CA LYS A 112 -12.02 -6.02 -12.94
C LYS A 112 -10.53 -5.84 -13.19
N TYR A 113 -9.80 -6.94 -13.07
CA TYR A 113 -8.42 -7.10 -13.52
C TYR A 113 -8.34 -8.39 -14.34
N GLU A 114 -7.83 -8.28 -15.57
CA GLU A 114 -7.80 -9.40 -16.53
C GLU A 114 -9.18 -10.06 -16.79
N GLY A 115 -10.27 -9.28 -16.64
CA GLY A 115 -11.64 -9.74 -16.87
C GLY A 115 -12.33 -10.34 -15.64
N GLU A 116 -11.60 -10.61 -14.57
CA GLU A 116 -12.12 -11.15 -13.31
C GLU A 116 -12.28 -10.04 -12.27
N THR A 117 -13.31 -10.11 -11.43
CA THR A 117 -13.36 -9.27 -10.23
C THR A 117 -12.53 -9.89 -9.14
N ALA A 118 -12.19 -9.05 -8.18
CA ALA A 118 -11.64 -9.46 -6.91
C ALA A 118 -12.37 -10.65 -6.24
N LEU A 119 -13.70 -10.64 -6.28
CA LEU A 119 -14.55 -11.63 -5.60
C LEU A 119 -14.91 -12.82 -6.50
N SER A 120 -14.46 -12.83 -7.76
CA SER A 120 -14.81 -13.87 -8.74
C SER A 120 -13.81 -15.04 -8.80
N ARG A 121 -12.72 -15.02 -8.02
CA ARG A 121 -11.71 -16.10 -7.96
C ARG A 121 -11.87 -16.99 -6.74
#